data_AF-A0A6G1HL13-F1
#
_entry.id   AF-A0A6G1HL13-F1
#
_cell.length_a   1.000
_cell.length_b   1.000
_cell.length_c   1.000
_cell.angle_alpha   90.00
_cell.angle_beta   90.00
_cell.angle_gamma   90.00
#
_symmetry.space_group_name_H-M   'P 1'
#
loop_
_entity.id
_entity.type
_entity.pdbx_description
1 polymer ?
#
loop_
_entity_poly.entity_id
_entity_poly.type
_entity_poly.pdbx_seq_one_letter_code
_entity_poly.pdbx_strand_id
1 'polypeptide(L)'
;MSWQQCTKGGSCTTKAGKVVLDANWRWLHQPGGTKNCYSGNEWDKAICTDNKACASKCALDGADYSGTYGVQAGGNSLQLKFITKGQYSTNIGSRLYLMADDAKYQMFSLLNKEFTFDVEMSNVPCGLNAALYFVSMDADGGLSKFPTNKAGAKYGTGYCDAQCPRDLKFINGEANVEGWLPSKNDKNAGVGGYGSCCSEMDIWEANSASAALTPHACTTTSQTRCKGDSCGGTYSAERYAGVCDPDGCDFNSYRMGDKTFYGKGKTVDTSKKMTVVTQFIGSPLQEIKRFYVQNGKVIANSQSKIEGVTGNSITPKFCDAQKAAFKDKDPFKEKGGFSSMSSALQKGMVLVMSLWDDHYSNMLWLDSTFPTDKSGPGTERGDCPTSGGTPEAVEAESGSASVTFSNIKFGDINSTFAAGK
;
A
#
# COMPACT_ATOMS: atom_id res chain seq x y z
N MET A 1 -8.07 16.73 -4.21
CA MET A 1 -7.19 16.69 -3.04
C MET A 1 -5.92 17.47 -3.38
N SER A 2 -5.77 18.69 -2.87
CA SER A 2 -4.52 19.45 -3.01
C SER A 2 -3.42 18.87 -2.12
N TRP A 3 -2.17 19.06 -2.52
CA TRP A 3 -0.97 18.73 -1.74
C TRP A 3 0.04 19.88 -1.85
N GLN A 4 1.18 19.82 -1.17
CA GLN A 4 2.16 20.90 -1.17
C GLN A 4 3.55 20.44 -1.59
N GLN A 5 4.18 21.17 -2.50
CA GLN A 5 5.58 21.03 -2.84
C GLN A 5 6.39 22.03 -2.00
N CYS A 6 7.29 21.54 -1.16
CA CYS A 6 8.13 22.34 -0.29
C CYS A 6 9.57 22.41 -0.81
N THR A 7 10.25 23.51 -0.50
CA THR A 7 11.67 23.73 -0.81
C THR A 7 12.46 23.96 0.48
N LYS A 8 13.78 23.81 0.42
CA LYS A 8 14.68 24.21 1.51
C LYS A 8 14.28 25.56 2.11
N GLY A 9 14.20 25.61 3.45
CA GLY A 9 13.71 26.79 4.19
C GLY A 9 12.22 26.75 4.57
N GLY A 10 11.47 25.74 4.11
CA GLY A 10 10.10 25.46 4.56
C GLY A 10 9.01 26.21 3.79
N SER A 11 9.36 26.93 2.72
CA SER A 11 8.36 27.50 1.81
C SER A 11 7.69 26.38 1.02
N CYS A 12 6.36 26.40 0.95
CA CYS A 12 5.57 25.38 0.27
C CYS A 12 4.57 26.01 -0.70
N THR A 13 4.47 25.44 -1.89
CA THR A 13 3.47 25.81 -2.91
C THR A 13 2.39 24.74 -2.99
N THR A 14 1.13 25.15 -2.89
CA THR A 14 -0.01 24.26 -3.08
C THR A 14 -0.11 23.81 -4.54
N LYS A 15 -0.27 22.50 -4.74
CA LYS A 15 -0.51 21.84 -6.01
C LYS A 15 -1.95 21.33 -6.02
N ALA A 16 -2.67 21.64 -7.10
CA ALA A 16 -3.99 21.07 -7.33
C ALA A 16 -3.83 19.61 -7.76
N GLY A 17 -4.28 18.68 -6.91
CA GLY A 17 -4.30 17.25 -7.22
C GLY A 17 -5.73 16.70 -7.24
N LYS A 18 -5.87 15.55 -7.89
CA LYS A 18 -7.10 14.73 -7.86
C LYS A 18 -6.74 13.31 -7.47
N VAL A 19 -7.74 12.50 -7.12
CA VAL A 19 -7.54 11.09 -6.78
C VAL A 19 -8.35 10.22 -7.71
N VAL A 20 -7.89 9.00 -7.95
CA VAL A 20 -8.58 8.03 -8.82
C VAL A 20 -8.63 6.66 -8.17
N LEU A 21 -9.78 6.00 -8.24
CA LEU A 21 -10.00 4.63 -7.78
C LEU A 21 -9.29 3.62 -8.70
N ASP A 22 -8.62 2.65 -8.09
CA ASP A 22 -8.05 1.48 -8.75
C ASP A 22 -9.09 0.72 -9.60
N ALA A 23 -8.62 0.18 -10.73
CA ALA A 23 -9.46 -0.49 -11.71
C ALA A 23 -10.18 -1.74 -11.19
N ASN A 24 -9.63 -2.44 -10.20
CA ASN A 24 -10.18 -3.69 -9.67
C ASN A 24 -11.53 -3.49 -8.95
N TRP A 25 -11.76 -2.31 -8.37
CA TRP A 25 -13.02 -1.93 -7.72
C TRP A 25 -14.09 -1.44 -8.70
N ARG A 26 -13.72 -1.09 -9.93
CA ARG A 26 -14.65 -0.50 -10.90
C ARG A 26 -15.59 -1.55 -11.45
N TRP A 27 -16.77 -1.08 -11.86
CA TRP A 27 -17.67 -1.88 -12.66
C TRP A 27 -17.02 -2.25 -14.00
N LEU A 28 -17.14 -3.52 -14.38
CA LEU A 28 -16.60 -4.07 -15.61
C LEU A 28 -17.71 -4.74 -16.42
N HIS A 29 -18.00 -4.21 -17.59
CA HIS A 29 -19.15 -4.60 -18.41
C HIS A 29 -18.84 -4.52 -19.92
N GLN A 30 -19.73 -5.06 -20.75
CA GLN A 30 -19.61 -4.90 -22.20
C GLN A 30 -19.81 -3.44 -22.63
N PRO A 31 -18.99 -2.91 -23.56
CA PRO A 31 -19.21 -1.57 -24.12
C PRO A 31 -20.63 -1.40 -24.67
N GLY A 32 -21.29 -0.30 -24.32
CA GLY A 32 -22.64 0.02 -24.80
C GLY A 32 -23.79 -0.81 -24.20
N GLY A 33 -23.52 -1.63 -23.18
CA GLY A 33 -24.55 -2.41 -22.48
C GLY A 33 -24.28 -2.54 -20.98
N THR A 34 -25.17 -3.23 -20.27
CA THR A 34 -25.10 -3.43 -18.80
C THR A 34 -24.67 -4.84 -18.42
N LYS A 35 -24.33 -5.69 -19.39
CA LYS A 35 -23.92 -7.07 -19.13
C LYS A 35 -22.52 -7.09 -18.54
N ASN A 36 -22.40 -7.57 -17.31
CA ASN A 36 -21.13 -7.66 -16.59
C ASN A 36 -20.17 -8.64 -17.28
N CYS A 37 -18.90 -8.26 -17.39
CA CYS A 37 -17.84 -9.20 -17.71
C CYS A 37 -17.32 -9.93 -16.47
N TYR A 38 -17.51 -9.34 -15.29
CA TYR A 38 -17.10 -9.88 -14.00
C TYR A 38 -18.17 -9.57 -12.94
N SER A 39 -18.62 -10.59 -12.20
CA SER A 39 -19.64 -10.44 -11.15
C SER A 39 -19.31 -11.33 -9.95
N GLY A 40 -19.46 -10.81 -8.73
CA GLY A 40 -19.00 -11.51 -7.53
C GLY A 40 -17.50 -11.76 -7.66
N ASN A 41 -17.11 -13.03 -7.70
CA ASN A 41 -15.73 -13.45 -7.90
C ASN A 41 -15.48 -14.22 -9.21
N GLU A 42 -16.38 -14.13 -10.20
CA GLU A 42 -16.30 -14.88 -11.45
C GLU A 42 -16.37 -14.01 -12.72
N TRP A 43 -15.68 -14.47 -13.77
CA TRP A 43 -15.77 -13.91 -15.13
C TRP A 43 -16.92 -14.53 -15.92
N ASP A 44 -17.61 -13.74 -16.75
CA ASP A 44 -18.59 -14.27 -17.71
C ASP A 44 -17.85 -14.98 -18.85
N LYS A 45 -17.91 -16.32 -18.86
CA LYS A 45 -17.19 -17.18 -19.80
C LYS A 45 -17.65 -17.06 -21.25
N ALA A 46 -18.85 -16.53 -21.50
CA ALA A 46 -19.34 -16.28 -22.86
C ALA A 46 -18.75 -15.00 -23.46
N ILE A 47 -18.41 -14.02 -22.61
CA ILE A 47 -17.74 -12.78 -23.03
C ILE A 47 -16.22 -12.97 -23.02
N CYS A 48 -15.69 -13.49 -21.91
CA CYS A 48 -14.28 -13.61 -21.59
C CYS A 48 -13.77 -15.03 -21.82
N THR A 49 -13.55 -15.37 -23.09
CA THR A 49 -13.06 -16.68 -23.53
C THR A 49 -11.55 -16.86 -23.34
N ASP A 50 -10.81 -15.76 -23.44
CA ASP A 50 -9.37 -15.66 -23.20
C ASP A 50 -9.03 -14.22 -22.78
N ASN A 51 -7.79 -14.01 -22.34
CA ASN A 51 -7.34 -12.74 -21.79
C ASN A 51 -7.46 -11.56 -22.77
N LYS A 52 -7.15 -11.77 -24.06
CA LYS A 52 -7.19 -10.72 -25.08
C LYS A 52 -8.61 -10.43 -25.54
N ALA A 53 -9.39 -11.48 -25.80
CA ALA A 53 -10.79 -11.37 -26.18
C ALA A 53 -11.59 -10.64 -25.09
N CYS A 54 -11.38 -11.00 -23.83
CA CYS A 54 -12.02 -10.33 -22.70
C CYS A 54 -11.67 -8.84 -22.63
N ALA A 55 -10.38 -8.48 -22.72
CA ALA A 55 -9.96 -7.07 -22.73
C ALA A 55 -10.54 -6.26 -23.89
N SER A 56 -10.75 -6.87 -25.06
CA SER A 56 -11.37 -6.20 -26.21
C SER A 56 -12.89 -6.04 -26.10
N LYS A 57 -13.55 -6.85 -25.26
CA LYS A 57 -15.02 -6.94 -25.15
C LYS A 57 -15.57 -6.32 -23.86
N CYS A 58 -14.71 -5.77 -23.00
CA CYS A 58 -15.06 -5.25 -21.69
C CYS A 58 -14.51 -3.83 -21.50
N ALA A 59 -15.23 -3.01 -20.74
CA ALA A 59 -14.85 -1.64 -20.42
C ALA A 59 -15.00 -1.39 -18.90
N LEU A 60 -14.04 -0.64 -18.37
CA LEU A 60 -14.11 -0.07 -17.02
C LEU A 60 -14.96 1.21 -17.08
N ASP A 61 -15.88 1.37 -16.13
CA ASP A 61 -16.73 2.56 -16.06
C ASP A 61 -16.25 3.58 -15.01
N GLY A 62 -16.93 4.72 -14.96
CA GLY A 62 -16.83 5.72 -13.90
C GLY A 62 -17.14 5.14 -12.52
N ALA A 63 -16.84 5.93 -11.50
CA ALA A 63 -17.05 5.55 -10.11
C ALA A 63 -17.86 6.63 -9.40
N ASP A 64 -18.95 6.23 -8.75
CA ASP A 64 -19.60 7.05 -7.72
C ASP A 64 -18.79 6.93 -6.41
N TYR A 65 -17.76 7.78 -6.30
CA TYR A 65 -16.80 7.76 -5.20
C TYR A 65 -17.46 7.79 -3.82
N SER A 66 -18.43 8.66 -3.60
CA SER A 66 -19.03 8.82 -2.27
C SER A 66 -20.14 7.80 -2.00
N GLY A 67 -21.05 7.58 -2.94
CA GLY A 67 -22.23 6.74 -2.70
C GLY A 67 -21.94 5.25 -2.78
N THR A 68 -21.00 4.83 -3.62
CA THR A 68 -20.66 3.41 -3.82
C THR A 68 -19.41 3.00 -3.03
N TYR A 69 -18.38 3.86 -2.98
CA TYR A 69 -17.07 3.50 -2.43
C TYR A 69 -16.72 4.19 -1.10
N GLY A 70 -17.56 5.12 -0.62
CA GLY A 70 -17.31 5.83 0.63
C GLY A 70 -16.03 6.67 0.64
N VAL A 71 -15.61 7.12 -0.54
CA VAL A 71 -14.42 7.97 -0.75
C VAL A 71 -14.86 9.42 -0.80
N GLN A 72 -14.28 10.25 0.07
CA GLN A 72 -14.56 11.68 0.13
C GLN A 72 -13.25 12.47 0.10
N ALA A 73 -13.12 13.39 -0.85
CA ALA A 73 -11.96 14.27 -0.95
C ALA A 73 -12.42 15.73 -0.86
N GLY A 74 -11.72 16.54 -0.06
CA GLY A 74 -12.02 17.97 0.11
C GLY A 74 -10.79 18.74 0.54
N GLY A 75 -10.51 19.89 -0.08
CA GLY A 75 -9.28 20.64 0.18
C GLY A 75 -8.04 19.74 0.03
N ASN A 76 -7.28 19.58 1.12
CA ASN A 76 -6.09 18.73 1.20
C ASN A 76 -6.32 17.38 1.91
N SER A 77 -7.56 16.93 2.10
CA SER A 77 -7.90 15.67 2.76
C SER A 77 -8.57 14.66 1.84
N LEU A 78 -8.40 13.38 2.19
CA LEU A 78 -9.02 12.21 1.60
C LEU A 78 -9.45 11.27 2.74
N GLN A 79 -10.75 11.05 2.87
CA GLN A 79 -11.32 10.05 3.76
C GLN A 79 -11.71 8.81 2.96
N LEU A 80 -11.35 7.64 3.50
CA LEU A 80 -11.72 6.33 2.99
C LEU A 80 -12.52 5.60 4.06
N LYS A 81 -13.75 5.18 3.74
CA LYS A 81 -14.53 4.28 4.59
C LYS A 81 -14.21 2.82 4.26
N PHE A 82 -14.28 1.96 5.27
CA PHE A 82 -14.05 0.54 5.09
C PHE A 82 -15.23 -0.13 4.37
N ILE A 83 -16.45 -0.02 4.90
CA ILE A 83 -17.65 -0.55 4.22
C ILE A 83 -18.58 0.57 3.77
N THR A 84 -19.05 0.47 2.53
CA THR A 84 -20.12 1.32 1.99
C THR A 84 -21.25 0.44 1.47
N LYS A 85 -22.42 0.53 2.11
CA LYS A 85 -23.64 -0.19 1.72
C LYS A 85 -24.46 0.70 0.79
N GLY A 86 -24.50 0.34 -0.49
CA GLY A 86 -25.41 0.92 -1.47
C GLY A 86 -26.74 0.18 -1.52
N GLN A 87 -27.64 0.61 -2.41
CA GLN A 87 -28.96 -0.01 -2.57
C GLN A 87 -28.88 -1.47 -3.08
N TYR A 88 -27.88 -1.77 -3.91
CA TYR A 88 -27.75 -3.06 -4.63
C TYR A 88 -26.44 -3.80 -4.37
N SER A 89 -25.51 -3.19 -3.63
CA SER A 89 -24.16 -3.72 -3.44
C SER A 89 -23.56 -3.22 -2.12
N THR A 90 -22.60 -3.99 -1.61
CA THR A 90 -21.76 -3.60 -0.48
C THR A 90 -20.31 -3.57 -0.95
N ASN A 91 -19.69 -2.40 -0.91
CA ASN A 91 -18.27 -2.23 -1.17
C ASN A 91 -17.45 -2.43 0.11
N ILE A 92 -16.30 -3.09 -0.01
CA ILE A 92 -15.33 -3.31 1.06
C ILE A 92 -13.97 -2.74 0.60
N GLY A 93 -13.38 -1.90 1.43
CA GLY A 93 -12.10 -1.26 1.20
C GLY A 93 -12.06 -0.34 -0.03
N SER A 94 -10.89 0.24 -0.26
CA SER A 94 -10.58 0.99 -1.48
C SER A 94 -9.07 1.20 -1.64
N ARG A 95 -8.62 1.37 -2.89
CA ARG A 95 -7.25 1.79 -3.24
C ARG A 95 -7.29 2.96 -4.22
N LEU A 96 -6.64 4.06 -3.84
CA LEU A 96 -6.69 5.34 -4.54
C LEU A 96 -5.29 5.79 -4.93
N TYR A 97 -5.16 6.43 -6.10
CA TYR A 97 -3.90 7.02 -6.57
C TYR A 97 -4.00 8.54 -6.64
N LEU A 98 -2.91 9.24 -6.32
CA LEU A 98 -2.82 10.68 -6.57
C LEU A 98 -2.51 10.93 -8.04
N MET A 99 -3.24 11.86 -8.65
CA MET A 99 -3.17 12.22 -10.06
C MET A 99 -2.58 13.62 -10.25
N ALA A 100 -1.70 13.77 -11.24
CA ALA A 100 -1.16 15.06 -11.67
C ALA A 100 -2.15 15.81 -12.58
N ASP A 101 -2.80 15.08 -13.49
CA ASP A 101 -3.81 15.58 -14.41
C ASP A 101 -4.90 14.50 -14.66
N ASP A 102 -5.74 14.60 -15.70
CA ASP A 102 -6.80 13.60 -15.97
C ASP A 102 -6.27 12.30 -16.59
N ALA A 103 -5.05 12.29 -17.09
CA ALA A 103 -4.46 11.19 -17.84
C ALA A 103 -3.23 10.57 -17.17
N LYS A 104 -2.64 11.23 -16.16
CA LYS A 104 -1.42 10.78 -15.50
C LYS A 104 -1.47 10.84 -13.98
N TYR A 105 -0.91 9.82 -13.35
CA TYR A 105 -0.56 9.81 -11.94
C TYR A 105 0.47 10.88 -11.60
N GLN A 106 0.42 11.36 -10.36
CA GLN A 106 1.50 12.19 -9.81
C GLN A 106 2.68 11.28 -9.45
N MET A 107 3.80 11.48 -10.13
CA MET A 107 5.05 10.78 -9.86
C MET A 107 5.87 11.53 -8.81
N PHE A 108 6.50 10.77 -7.89
CA PHE A 108 7.36 11.29 -6.84
C PHE A 108 8.74 10.61 -6.88
N SER A 109 9.80 11.38 -7.14
CA SER A 109 11.18 10.93 -6.98
C SER A 109 11.64 11.19 -5.56
N LEU A 110 11.61 10.15 -4.72
CA LEU A 110 11.73 10.25 -3.27
C LEU A 110 13.18 10.34 -2.78
N LEU A 111 14.17 9.98 -3.60
CA LEU A 111 15.57 9.94 -3.19
C LEU A 111 16.12 11.34 -2.83
N ASN A 112 16.77 11.45 -1.67
CA ASN A 112 17.22 12.73 -1.09
C ASN A 112 16.08 13.78 -0.95
N LYS A 113 14.89 13.29 -0.58
CA LYS A 113 13.67 14.07 -0.35
C LYS A 113 12.95 13.58 0.90
N GLU A 114 11.96 14.37 1.30
CA GLU A 114 11.11 14.17 2.46
C GLU A 114 9.65 14.13 2.00
N PHE A 115 8.92 13.10 2.46
CA PHE A 115 7.49 12.96 2.26
C PHE A 115 6.78 13.01 3.62
N THR A 116 5.68 13.75 3.69
CA THR A 116 4.98 14.03 4.94
C THR A 116 3.49 14.13 4.73
N PHE A 117 2.71 13.66 5.69
CA PHE A 117 1.26 13.74 5.66
C PHE A 117 0.72 13.73 7.09
N ASP A 118 -0.51 14.19 7.27
CA ASP A 118 -1.29 14.02 8.49
C ASP A 118 -2.24 12.82 8.33
N VAL A 119 -2.46 12.07 9.41
CA VAL A 119 -3.37 10.93 9.43
C VAL A 119 -4.17 10.84 10.73
N GLU A 120 -5.43 10.41 10.59
CA GLU A 120 -6.35 10.13 11.69
C GLU A 120 -6.64 8.63 11.78
N MET A 121 -6.15 8.01 12.86
CA MET A 121 -6.17 6.55 13.03
C MET A 121 -7.17 6.06 14.09
N SER A 122 -7.88 6.97 14.77
CA SER A 122 -8.72 6.63 15.94
C SER A 122 -9.84 5.63 15.63
N ASN A 123 -10.28 5.59 14.37
CA ASN A 123 -11.35 4.73 13.86
C ASN A 123 -10.84 3.60 12.93
N VAL A 124 -9.58 3.18 13.08
CA VAL A 124 -8.99 2.03 12.36
C VAL A 124 -8.58 0.97 13.40
N PRO A 125 -9.44 -0.02 13.72
CA PRO A 125 -9.16 -1.06 14.71
C PRO A 125 -8.17 -2.14 14.21
N CYS A 126 -7.87 -3.10 15.09
CA CYS A 126 -7.15 -4.34 14.75
C CYS A 126 -7.75 -5.06 13.54
N GLY A 127 -6.91 -5.71 12.74
CA GLY A 127 -7.35 -6.45 11.55
C GLY A 127 -7.52 -5.59 10.29
N LEU A 128 -7.46 -4.26 10.42
CA LEU A 128 -7.45 -3.32 9.29
C LEU A 128 -6.06 -2.74 9.07
N ASN A 129 -5.83 -2.28 7.85
CA ASN A 129 -4.66 -1.51 7.47
C ASN A 129 -5.09 -0.30 6.65
N ALA A 130 -4.83 0.88 7.20
CA ALA A 130 -4.85 2.11 6.45
C ALA A 130 -3.46 2.37 5.89
N ALA A 131 -3.27 2.10 4.60
CA ALA A 131 -1.96 2.19 3.97
C ALA A 131 -1.79 3.48 3.17
N LEU A 132 -0.60 4.08 3.25
CA LEU A 132 -0.11 5.12 2.37
C LEU A 132 1.30 4.74 1.94
N TYR A 133 1.49 4.51 0.65
CA TYR A 133 2.69 3.87 0.13
C TYR A 133 2.99 4.29 -1.30
N PHE A 134 4.14 3.86 -1.82
CA PHE A 134 4.58 4.16 -3.17
C PHE A 134 4.91 2.90 -3.93
N VAL A 135 4.48 2.83 -5.19
CA VAL A 135 4.79 1.73 -6.10
C VAL A 135 5.32 2.23 -7.43
N SER A 136 6.17 1.44 -8.08
CA SER A 136 6.83 1.80 -9.34
C SER A 136 5.95 1.51 -10.58
N MET A 137 4.71 2.01 -10.54
CA MET A 137 3.77 2.00 -11.66
C MET A 137 4.19 3.01 -12.75
N ASP A 138 3.71 2.80 -13.98
CA ASP A 138 3.85 3.79 -15.04
C ASP A 138 2.88 4.96 -14.83
N ALA A 139 3.35 6.18 -15.12
CA ALA A 139 2.57 7.41 -14.90
C ALA A 139 1.23 7.43 -15.63
N ASP A 140 1.10 6.75 -16.77
CA ASP A 140 -0.13 6.68 -17.57
C ASP A 140 -0.94 5.39 -17.33
N GLY A 141 -0.59 4.61 -16.31
CA GLY A 141 -1.21 3.32 -16.01
C GLY A 141 -0.90 2.22 -17.02
N GLY A 142 0.19 2.38 -17.80
CA GLY A 142 0.66 1.43 -18.81
C GLY A 142 0.06 1.65 -20.20
N LEU A 143 -0.65 2.77 -20.42
CA LEU A 143 -1.35 3.06 -21.66
C LEU A 143 -0.42 3.13 -22.88
N SER A 144 0.78 3.72 -22.72
CA SER A 144 1.78 3.79 -23.80
C SER A 144 2.46 2.45 -24.07
N LYS A 145 2.59 1.59 -23.05
CA LYS A 145 3.27 0.28 -23.17
C LYS A 145 2.36 -0.82 -23.71
N PHE A 146 1.07 -0.74 -23.40
CA PHE A 146 0.09 -1.77 -23.71
C PHE A 146 -1.04 -1.17 -24.55
N PRO A 147 -0.96 -1.23 -25.90
CA PRO A 147 -1.93 -0.57 -26.78
C PRO A 147 -3.37 -1.02 -26.59
N THR A 148 -3.62 -2.20 -25.99
CA THR A 148 -4.95 -2.71 -25.65
C THR A 148 -5.50 -2.13 -24.35
N ASN A 149 -4.66 -1.56 -23.48
CA ASN A 149 -5.12 -0.72 -22.37
C ASN A 149 -5.55 0.65 -22.92
N LYS A 150 -6.86 0.85 -23.07
CA LYS A 150 -7.44 2.14 -23.49
C LYS A 150 -7.94 2.99 -22.33
N ALA A 151 -7.86 2.51 -21.10
CA ALA A 151 -8.39 3.18 -19.92
C ALA A 151 -7.32 4.04 -19.23
N GLY A 152 -6.14 3.46 -18.98
CA GLY A 152 -5.00 4.17 -18.41
C GLY A 152 -5.22 4.70 -16.98
N ALA A 153 -4.35 5.61 -16.55
CA ALA A 153 -4.37 6.18 -15.20
C ALA A 153 -5.70 6.84 -14.83
N LYS A 154 -6.45 7.37 -15.81
CA LYS A 154 -7.79 7.94 -15.61
C LYS A 154 -8.77 6.97 -14.94
N TYR A 155 -8.57 5.68 -15.13
CA TYR A 155 -9.38 4.60 -14.56
C TYR A 155 -8.59 3.73 -13.57
N GLY A 156 -7.44 4.19 -13.09
CA GLY A 156 -6.69 3.49 -12.06
C GLY A 156 -6.06 2.17 -12.52
N THR A 157 -5.67 2.06 -13.80
CA THR A 157 -5.02 0.84 -14.31
C THR A 157 -3.51 0.79 -14.01
N GLY A 158 -2.92 -0.40 -14.15
CA GLY A 158 -1.47 -0.59 -14.16
C GLY A 158 -0.85 -0.84 -12.79
N TYR A 159 -1.68 -1.17 -11.79
CA TYR A 159 -1.19 -1.48 -10.45
C TYR A 159 -0.18 -2.63 -10.44
N CYS A 160 0.77 -2.51 -9.52
CA CYS A 160 1.79 -3.49 -9.19
C CYS A 160 2.29 -3.18 -7.79
N ASP A 161 2.84 -4.19 -7.12
CA ASP A 161 3.53 -4.03 -5.84
C ASP A 161 4.53 -5.18 -5.62
N ALA A 162 5.15 -5.26 -4.45
CA ALA A 162 6.16 -6.27 -4.17
C ALA A 162 5.60 -7.66 -3.84
N GLN A 163 4.28 -7.79 -3.68
CA GLN A 163 3.57 -9.05 -3.54
C GLN A 163 3.26 -9.71 -4.89
N CYS A 164 3.54 -9.03 -6.00
CA CYS A 164 3.24 -9.52 -7.35
C CYS A 164 1.77 -9.97 -7.51
N PRO A 165 0.77 -9.13 -7.13
CA PRO A 165 -0.63 -9.49 -6.99
C PRO A 165 -1.21 -10.11 -8.24
N ARG A 166 -1.88 -11.24 -8.04
CA ARG A 166 -2.54 -12.04 -9.09
C ARG A 166 -4.06 -11.84 -9.13
N ASP A 167 -4.60 -11.04 -8.22
CA ASP A 167 -6.02 -10.71 -8.10
C ASP A 167 -6.46 -9.60 -9.05
N LEU A 168 -5.51 -8.92 -9.69
CA LEU A 168 -5.81 -7.88 -10.66
C LEU A 168 -6.53 -8.45 -11.87
N LYS A 169 -7.71 -7.88 -12.15
CA LYS A 169 -8.54 -8.25 -13.30
C LYS A 169 -7.87 -7.94 -14.65
N PHE A 170 -7.00 -6.93 -14.70
CA PHE A 170 -6.26 -6.53 -15.90
C PHE A 170 -4.78 -6.30 -15.61
N ILE A 171 -3.91 -6.92 -16.42
CA ILE A 171 -2.45 -6.77 -16.35
C ILE A 171 -1.93 -6.67 -17.78
N ASN A 172 -1.07 -5.68 -18.06
CA ASN A 172 -0.46 -5.47 -19.38
C ASN A 172 -1.47 -5.28 -20.53
N GLY A 173 -2.62 -4.67 -20.25
CA GLY A 173 -3.69 -4.46 -21.25
C GLY A 173 -4.43 -5.74 -21.66
N GLU A 174 -4.24 -6.83 -20.93
CA GLU A 174 -4.97 -8.09 -21.09
C GLU A 174 -5.78 -8.36 -19.81
N ALA A 175 -6.94 -9.01 -19.94
CA ALA A 175 -7.66 -9.51 -18.77
C ALA A 175 -6.86 -10.64 -18.11
N ASN A 176 -7.22 -11.02 -16.89
CA ASN A 176 -6.58 -12.10 -16.14
C ASN A 176 -7.52 -13.30 -15.94
N VAL A 177 -8.28 -13.66 -16.97
CA VAL A 177 -9.31 -14.72 -16.92
C VAL A 177 -8.71 -16.13 -16.99
N GLU A 178 -7.59 -16.30 -17.69
CA GLU A 178 -6.92 -17.59 -17.82
C GLU A 178 -6.40 -18.08 -16.46
N GLY A 179 -6.88 -19.26 -16.05
CA GLY A 179 -6.52 -19.85 -14.76
C GLY A 179 -7.14 -19.13 -13.56
N TRP A 180 -8.20 -18.34 -13.75
CA TRP A 180 -8.89 -17.66 -12.66
C TRP A 180 -9.47 -18.65 -11.64
N LEU A 181 -9.08 -18.47 -10.38
CA LEU A 181 -9.58 -19.22 -9.23
C LEU A 181 -10.29 -18.26 -8.29
N PRO A 182 -11.63 -18.40 -8.11
CA PRO A 182 -12.37 -17.62 -7.13
C PRO A 182 -11.78 -17.79 -5.72
N SER A 183 -11.69 -16.70 -4.96
CA SER A 183 -11.26 -16.79 -3.57
C SER A 183 -12.28 -17.58 -2.75
N LYS A 184 -11.78 -18.34 -1.76
CA LYS A 184 -12.63 -19.11 -0.84
C LYS A 184 -13.18 -18.27 0.31
N ASN A 185 -12.56 -17.13 0.58
CA ASN A 185 -12.90 -16.25 1.71
C ASN A 185 -13.10 -14.79 1.29
N ASP A 186 -13.06 -14.47 -0.01
CA ASP A 186 -13.48 -13.18 -0.57
C ASP A 186 -14.49 -13.42 -1.70
N LYS A 187 -15.70 -12.88 -1.55
CA LYS A 187 -16.78 -13.01 -2.52
C LYS A 187 -16.61 -12.13 -3.76
N ASN A 188 -15.66 -11.19 -3.75
CA ASN A 188 -15.42 -10.20 -4.81
C ASN A 188 -14.07 -10.38 -5.51
N ALA A 189 -13.24 -11.32 -5.05
CA ALA A 189 -11.88 -11.51 -5.55
C ALA A 189 -11.57 -12.97 -5.89
N GLY A 190 -10.45 -13.14 -6.57
CA GLY A 190 -9.88 -14.41 -6.97
C GLY A 190 -8.46 -14.17 -7.47
N VAL A 191 -7.80 -15.19 -8.00
CA VAL A 191 -6.45 -15.08 -8.54
C VAL A 191 -6.38 -15.64 -9.95
N GLY A 192 -5.79 -14.90 -10.89
CA GLY A 192 -5.56 -15.33 -12.26
C GLY A 192 -4.21 -16.00 -12.47
N GLY A 193 -3.93 -16.33 -13.73
CA GLY A 193 -2.67 -16.94 -14.16
C GLY A 193 -1.47 -15.99 -14.14
N TYR A 194 -1.69 -14.67 -14.12
CA TYR A 194 -0.65 -13.65 -14.11
C TYR A 194 -0.71 -12.78 -12.87
N GLY A 195 0.46 -12.23 -12.48
CA GLY A 195 0.59 -11.20 -11.44
C GLY A 195 1.40 -10.00 -11.92
N SER A 196 1.36 -8.90 -11.16
CA SER A 196 1.98 -7.61 -11.53
C SER A 196 2.97 -7.14 -10.45
N CYS A 197 4.26 -7.28 -10.71
CA CYS A 197 5.34 -6.99 -9.78
C CYS A 197 5.95 -5.60 -9.99
N CYS A 198 6.29 -4.88 -8.93
CA CYS A 198 7.24 -3.76 -8.99
C CYS A 198 7.77 -3.40 -7.60
N SER A 199 8.81 -2.55 -7.54
CA SER A 199 9.33 -2.06 -6.25
C SER A 199 8.28 -1.24 -5.51
N GLU A 200 8.27 -1.42 -4.20
CA GLU A 200 7.29 -0.86 -3.27
C GLU A 200 8.00 -0.22 -2.07
N MET A 201 7.45 0.90 -1.61
CA MET A 201 7.93 1.63 -0.45
C MET A 201 6.73 1.97 0.43
N ASP A 202 6.49 1.14 1.42
CA ASP A 202 5.43 1.29 2.40
C ASP A 202 5.80 2.34 3.42
N ILE A 203 5.37 3.57 3.17
CA ILE A 203 5.57 4.69 4.09
C ILE A 203 4.79 4.43 5.37
N TRP A 204 3.59 3.89 5.24
CA TRP A 204 2.64 3.76 6.32
C TRP A 204 1.74 2.58 6.04
N GLU A 205 1.90 1.54 6.84
CA GLU A 205 0.90 0.50 7.01
C GLU A 205 0.56 0.46 8.48
N ALA A 206 -0.70 0.76 8.83
CA ALA A 206 -1.05 0.96 10.22
C ALA A 206 -2.53 0.79 10.51
N ASN A 207 -2.80 0.54 11.78
CA ASN A 207 -4.07 0.79 12.42
C ASN A 207 -3.84 1.54 13.75
N SER A 208 -4.83 1.58 14.62
CA SER A 208 -4.72 2.26 15.92
C SER A 208 -3.83 1.52 16.93
N ALA A 209 -3.45 0.27 16.67
CA ALA A 209 -2.62 -0.56 17.55
C ALA A 209 -1.14 -0.58 17.12
N SER A 210 -0.88 -0.72 15.82
CA SER A 210 0.48 -0.84 15.27
C SER A 210 0.67 -0.06 13.97
N ALA A 211 1.95 0.22 13.65
CA ALA A 211 2.37 0.84 12.41
C ALA A 211 3.74 0.32 11.96
N ALA A 212 3.93 0.16 10.65
CA ALA A 212 5.19 -0.24 10.02
C ALA A 212 5.61 0.74 8.90
N LEU A 213 6.93 0.83 8.69
CA LEU A 213 7.59 1.48 7.56
C LEU A 213 8.48 0.44 6.90
N THR A 214 8.29 0.16 5.60
CA THR A 214 8.93 -1.00 4.97
C THR A 214 9.33 -0.72 3.51
N PRO A 215 10.63 -0.73 3.16
CA PRO A 215 11.07 -0.81 1.78
C PRO A 215 11.04 -2.26 1.27
N HIS A 216 10.50 -2.48 0.07
CA HIS A 216 10.44 -3.77 -0.60
C HIS A 216 11.21 -3.75 -1.93
N ALA A 217 12.33 -4.47 -1.95
CA ALA A 217 13.21 -4.51 -3.11
C ALA A 217 12.69 -5.47 -4.19
N CYS A 218 12.90 -5.12 -5.46
CA CYS A 218 12.68 -6.03 -6.58
C CYS A 218 13.88 -6.02 -7.50
N THR A 219 14.24 -7.18 -8.07
CA THR A 219 15.34 -7.27 -9.05
C THR A 219 15.02 -6.47 -10.31
N THR A 220 13.73 -6.32 -10.64
CA THR A 220 13.23 -5.38 -11.64
C THR A 220 12.36 -4.34 -10.95
N THR A 221 12.77 -3.08 -10.98
CA THR A 221 12.08 -2.02 -10.21
C THR A 221 10.76 -1.59 -10.83
N SER A 222 10.66 -1.58 -12.15
CA SER A 222 9.45 -1.16 -12.87
C SER A 222 8.44 -2.29 -13.01
N GLN A 223 7.17 -1.93 -13.21
CA GLN A 223 6.10 -2.88 -13.47
C GLN A 223 6.51 -3.98 -14.47
N THR A 224 6.38 -5.22 -14.02
CA THR A 224 6.68 -6.43 -14.78
C THR A 224 5.64 -7.50 -14.47
N ARG A 225 5.16 -8.21 -15.50
CA ARG A 225 4.22 -9.32 -15.35
C ARG A 225 4.96 -10.62 -15.00
N CYS A 226 4.44 -11.35 -14.01
CA CYS A 226 4.87 -12.69 -13.63
C CYS A 226 3.77 -13.73 -13.92
N LYS A 227 4.05 -15.03 -13.79
CA LYS A 227 3.10 -16.11 -14.11
C LYS A 227 3.03 -17.18 -13.00
N GLY A 228 1.82 -17.50 -12.55
CA GLY A 228 1.56 -18.56 -11.57
C GLY A 228 2.39 -18.43 -10.30
N ASP A 229 2.86 -19.55 -9.76
CA ASP A 229 3.64 -19.56 -8.50
C ASP A 229 5.04 -18.94 -8.63
N SER A 230 5.56 -18.76 -9.86
CA SER A 230 6.80 -18.01 -10.08
C SER A 230 6.66 -16.51 -9.78
N CYS A 231 5.44 -16.02 -9.58
CA CYS A 231 5.22 -14.68 -9.03
C CYS A 231 5.75 -14.52 -7.61
N GLY A 232 5.81 -15.60 -6.82
CA GLY A 232 5.99 -15.46 -5.38
C GLY A 232 4.85 -14.66 -4.73
N GLY A 233 5.18 -14.00 -3.62
CA GLY A 233 4.21 -13.22 -2.85
C GLY A 233 3.27 -14.09 -2.02
N THR A 234 2.40 -13.41 -1.28
CA THR A 234 1.51 -13.98 -0.27
C THR A 234 0.60 -15.11 -0.79
N TYR A 235 0.04 -14.96 -1.98
CA TYR A 235 -0.91 -15.94 -2.56
C TYR A 235 -0.26 -16.89 -3.58
N SER A 236 0.95 -17.36 -3.28
CA SER A 236 1.68 -18.36 -4.08
C SER A 236 2.11 -19.55 -3.23
N ALA A 237 2.38 -20.68 -3.87
CA ALA A 237 2.96 -21.84 -3.18
C ALA A 237 4.35 -21.52 -2.60
N GLU A 238 5.13 -20.66 -3.27
CA GLU A 238 6.52 -20.36 -2.95
C GLU A 238 6.72 -18.84 -2.84
N ARG A 239 6.40 -18.28 -1.67
CA ARG A 239 6.43 -16.82 -1.38
C ARG A 239 7.66 -16.08 -1.93
N TYR A 240 8.85 -16.69 -1.85
CA TYR A 240 10.12 -16.04 -2.21
C TYR A 240 10.62 -16.35 -3.64
N ALA A 241 9.85 -17.07 -4.45
CA ALA A 241 10.25 -17.46 -5.81
C ALA A 241 10.29 -16.30 -6.80
N GLY A 242 9.54 -15.23 -6.51
CA GLY A 242 9.35 -14.08 -7.38
C GLY A 242 10.56 -13.17 -7.57
N VAL A 243 10.35 -12.10 -8.34
CA VAL A 243 11.36 -11.05 -8.58
C VAL A 243 11.41 -10.01 -7.46
N CYS A 244 10.38 -9.97 -6.62
CA CYS A 244 10.24 -9.04 -5.51
C CYS A 244 10.44 -9.72 -4.16
N ASP A 245 10.82 -8.91 -3.19
CA ASP A 245 10.84 -9.24 -1.78
C ASP A 245 9.46 -8.97 -1.16
N PRO A 246 8.72 -10.01 -0.75
CA PRO A 246 7.40 -9.84 -0.19
C PRO A 246 7.40 -9.47 1.30
N ASP A 247 8.55 -9.49 1.98
CA ASP A 247 8.65 -9.25 3.43
C ASP A 247 9.20 -7.87 3.76
N GLY A 248 10.14 -7.37 2.96
CA GLY A 248 10.76 -6.06 3.17
C GLY A 248 11.76 -6.03 4.32
N CYS A 249 12.29 -4.84 4.59
CA CYS A 249 13.06 -4.52 5.81
C CYS A 249 12.26 -3.56 6.71
N ASP A 250 11.38 -4.12 7.53
CA ASP A 250 10.37 -3.37 8.27
C ASP A 250 10.89 -2.66 9.53
N PHE A 251 10.30 -1.51 9.83
CA PHE A 251 10.39 -0.88 11.14
C PHE A 251 9.00 -0.70 11.73
N ASN A 252 8.61 -1.62 12.62
CA ASN A 252 7.46 -1.48 13.51
C ASN A 252 7.98 -1.29 14.95
N SER A 253 7.64 -0.16 15.60
CA SER A 253 8.14 0.16 16.95
C SER A 253 7.85 -0.91 17.98
N TYR A 254 6.67 -1.53 17.94
CA TYR A 254 6.30 -2.61 18.85
C TYR A 254 7.15 -3.86 18.57
N ARG A 255 7.31 -4.23 17.28
CA ARG A 255 8.14 -5.36 16.84
C ARG A 255 9.62 -5.17 17.19
N MET A 256 10.09 -3.92 17.18
CA MET A 256 11.43 -3.53 17.62
C MET A 256 11.53 -3.37 19.16
N GLY A 257 10.54 -3.85 19.91
CA GLY A 257 10.56 -3.97 21.37
C GLY A 257 10.01 -2.77 22.15
N ASP A 258 9.64 -1.66 21.48
CA ASP A 258 9.06 -0.49 22.14
C ASP A 258 7.52 -0.50 22.14
N LYS A 259 6.95 -1.33 23.02
CA LYS A 259 5.50 -1.57 23.13
C LYS A 259 4.67 -0.35 23.56
N THR A 260 5.31 0.72 24.04
CA THR A 260 4.65 1.94 24.56
C THR A 260 4.81 3.15 23.63
N PHE A 261 5.39 2.98 22.45
CA PHE A 261 5.65 4.09 21.54
C PHE A 261 4.43 4.50 20.73
N TYR A 262 3.79 3.57 20.03
CA TYR A 262 2.66 3.85 19.12
C TYR A 262 1.40 3.11 19.56
N GLY A 263 0.28 3.84 19.62
CA GLY A 263 -1.06 3.32 19.95
C GLY A 263 -1.90 4.28 20.79
N LYS A 264 -3.11 3.88 21.20
CA LYS A 264 -4.05 4.77 21.92
C LYS A 264 -3.45 5.19 23.27
N GLY A 265 -3.27 6.49 23.50
CA GLY A 265 -2.69 7.04 24.72
C GLY A 265 -1.18 6.81 24.91
N LYS A 266 -0.48 6.30 23.89
CA LYS A 266 0.99 6.07 23.90
C LYS A 266 1.74 7.34 23.46
N THR A 267 3.07 7.24 23.31
CA THR A 267 3.94 8.40 22.95
C THR A 267 3.48 9.08 21.65
N VAL A 268 3.18 8.29 20.63
CA VAL A 268 2.43 8.67 19.44
C VAL A 268 1.00 8.15 19.63
N ASP A 269 0.11 9.07 20.01
CA ASP A 269 -1.24 8.76 20.45
C ASP A 269 -2.19 8.60 19.25
N THR A 270 -2.59 7.37 18.93
CA THR A 270 -3.46 7.08 17.78
C THR A 270 -4.91 7.54 17.96
N SER A 271 -5.30 7.98 19.16
CA SER A 271 -6.61 8.60 19.39
C SER A 271 -6.72 10.01 18.82
N LYS A 272 -5.59 10.59 18.38
CA LYS A 272 -5.49 11.95 17.84
C LYS A 272 -4.82 11.93 16.47
N LYS A 273 -5.09 12.98 15.68
CA LYS A 273 -4.35 13.23 14.45
C LYS A 273 -2.86 13.32 14.73
N MET A 274 -2.05 12.80 13.81
CA MET A 274 -0.59 12.90 13.84
C MET A 274 -0.05 13.27 12.47
N THR A 275 1.07 13.98 12.43
CA THR A 275 1.88 14.13 11.23
C THR A 275 2.90 13.01 11.20
N VAL A 276 3.05 12.34 10.05
CA VAL A 276 4.08 11.33 9.79
C VAL A 276 5.07 11.91 8.79
N VAL A 277 6.35 11.92 9.14
CA VAL A 277 7.45 12.44 8.31
C VAL A 277 8.38 11.27 7.97
N THR A 278 8.69 11.10 6.69
CA THR A 278 9.64 10.10 6.21
C THR A 278 10.69 10.75 5.33
N GLN A 279 11.96 10.51 5.64
CA GLN A 279 13.11 11.07 4.93
C GLN A 279 13.91 9.96 4.25
N PHE A 280 14.31 10.17 3.00
CA PHE A 280 15.14 9.25 2.23
C PHE A 280 16.52 9.85 2.04
N ILE A 281 17.47 9.49 2.89
CA ILE A 281 18.77 10.13 2.97
C ILE A 281 19.77 9.46 2.01
N GLY A 282 20.46 10.28 1.23
CA GLY A 282 21.51 9.86 0.30
C GLY A 282 21.04 9.68 -1.14
N SER A 283 21.99 9.70 -2.08
CA SER A 283 21.81 9.28 -3.46
C SER A 283 23.11 8.62 -3.96
N PRO A 284 23.29 7.28 -3.86
CA PRO A 284 22.27 6.26 -3.57
C PRO A 284 21.72 6.33 -2.13
N LEU A 285 20.56 5.69 -1.90
CA LEU A 285 19.88 5.62 -0.61
C LEU A 285 20.81 5.00 0.44
N GLN A 286 20.88 5.61 1.62
CA GLN A 286 21.69 5.15 2.74
C GLN A 286 20.85 4.90 4.01
N GLU A 287 19.79 5.69 4.20
CA GLU A 287 19.00 5.66 5.41
C GLU A 287 17.57 6.15 5.15
N ILE A 288 16.58 5.48 5.74
CA ILE A 288 15.19 5.93 5.79
C ILE A 288 14.87 6.32 7.24
N LYS A 289 14.59 7.60 7.48
CA LYS A 289 14.23 8.10 8.82
C LYS A 289 12.74 8.34 8.95
N ARG A 290 12.26 8.21 10.19
CA ARG A 290 10.89 8.49 10.60
C ARG A 290 10.87 9.53 11.71
N PHE A 291 9.96 10.49 11.60
CA PHE A 291 9.55 11.37 12.68
C PHE A 291 8.03 11.46 12.73
N TYR A 292 7.50 11.81 13.89
CA TYR A 292 6.10 12.15 14.09
C TYR A 292 6.02 13.59 14.60
N VAL A 293 4.92 14.28 14.28
CA VAL A 293 4.57 15.54 14.95
C VAL A 293 3.17 15.40 15.52
N GLN A 294 3.04 15.62 16.83
CA GLN A 294 1.75 15.59 17.51
C GLN A 294 1.71 16.67 18.58
N ASN A 295 0.61 17.43 18.62
CA ASN A 295 0.45 18.57 19.54
C ASN A 295 1.64 19.56 19.49
N GLY A 296 2.17 19.81 18.28
CA GLY A 296 3.31 20.70 18.06
C GLY A 296 4.68 20.15 18.50
N LYS A 297 4.75 18.93 19.03
CA LYS A 297 6.00 18.29 19.45
C LYS A 297 6.52 17.36 18.35
N VAL A 298 7.79 17.54 17.97
CA VAL A 298 8.50 16.59 17.12
C VAL A 298 8.92 15.40 17.97
N ILE A 299 8.58 14.20 17.51
CA ILE A 299 8.87 12.92 18.15
C ILE A 299 9.74 12.13 17.17
N ALA A 300 11.00 11.90 17.53
CA ALA A 300 11.84 10.99 16.76
C ALA A 300 11.28 9.56 16.85
N ASN A 301 11.53 8.75 15.82
CA ASN A 301 11.17 7.33 15.85
C ASN A 301 11.77 6.63 17.09
N SER A 302 11.09 5.61 17.60
CA SER A 302 11.55 4.81 18.76
C SER A 302 12.90 4.16 18.48
N GLN A 303 13.76 4.08 19.48
CA GLN A 303 14.95 3.23 19.40
C GLN A 303 14.54 1.76 19.43
N SER A 304 15.20 0.94 18.61
CA SER A 304 15.12 -0.52 18.76
C SER A 304 15.62 -0.94 20.14
N LYS A 305 14.85 -1.83 20.78
CA LYS A 305 15.16 -2.48 22.07
C LYS A 305 15.52 -3.96 21.89
N ILE A 306 15.61 -4.44 20.65
CA ILE A 306 16.02 -5.82 20.34
C ILE A 306 17.54 -5.95 20.52
N GLU A 307 17.97 -6.97 21.24
CA GLU A 307 19.39 -7.27 21.43
C GLU A 307 20.10 -7.43 20.07
N GLY A 308 21.24 -6.75 19.89
CA GLY A 308 22.00 -6.78 18.64
C GLY A 308 21.46 -5.88 17.52
N VAL A 309 20.25 -5.33 17.64
CA VAL A 309 19.65 -4.42 16.65
C VAL A 309 19.49 -3.03 17.26
N THR A 310 20.30 -2.08 16.80
CA THR A 310 20.36 -0.71 17.37
C THR A 310 19.94 0.35 16.37
N GLY A 311 19.54 1.52 16.86
CA GLY A 311 19.10 2.65 16.05
C GLY A 311 17.58 2.78 15.94
N ASN A 312 17.14 3.84 15.27
CA ASN A 312 15.73 4.20 15.08
C ASN A 312 15.39 4.52 13.61
N SER A 313 16.20 4.03 12.68
CA SER A 313 16.07 4.26 11.25
C SER A 313 16.44 2.99 10.48
N ILE A 314 15.96 2.90 9.24
CA ILE A 314 16.22 1.75 8.38
C ILE A 314 17.50 2.05 7.59
N THR A 315 18.50 1.22 7.78
CA THR A 315 19.81 1.25 7.09
C THR A 315 20.19 -0.17 6.67
N PRO A 316 21.13 -0.38 5.74
CA PRO A 316 21.60 -1.72 5.41
C PRO A 316 22.05 -2.53 6.64
N LYS A 317 22.77 -1.87 7.56
CA LYS A 317 23.23 -2.50 8.81
C LYS A 317 22.06 -2.88 9.74
N PHE A 318 21.05 -2.01 9.84
CA PHE A 318 19.84 -2.31 10.60
C PHE A 318 19.12 -3.52 10.02
N CYS A 319 18.92 -3.59 8.70
CA CYS A 319 18.26 -4.70 8.03
C CYS A 319 18.99 -6.03 8.26
N ASP A 320 20.30 -6.05 8.06
CA ASP A 320 21.13 -7.25 8.29
C ASP A 320 21.01 -7.74 9.74
N ALA A 321 21.10 -6.83 10.72
CA ALA A 321 20.98 -7.16 12.14
C ALA A 321 19.57 -7.62 12.52
N GLN A 322 18.54 -6.96 11.98
CA GLN A 322 17.13 -7.25 12.25
C GLN A 322 16.75 -8.65 11.75
N LYS A 323 17.07 -8.97 10.49
CA LYS A 323 16.82 -10.29 9.91
C LYS A 323 17.56 -11.40 10.67
N ALA A 324 18.82 -11.16 11.06
CA ALA A 324 19.59 -12.11 11.85
C ALA A 324 18.98 -12.34 13.26
N ALA A 325 18.59 -11.28 13.96
CA ALA A 325 18.00 -11.37 15.31
C ALA A 325 16.63 -12.06 15.30
N PHE A 326 15.81 -11.80 14.29
CA PHE A 326 14.48 -12.40 14.12
C PHE A 326 14.52 -13.79 13.49
N LYS A 327 15.67 -14.21 12.95
CA LYS A 327 15.85 -15.45 12.19
C LYS A 327 14.91 -15.53 10.99
N ASP A 328 14.63 -14.37 10.39
CA ASP A 328 13.84 -14.25 9.17
C ASP A 328 14.74 -14.53 7.96
N LYS A 329 14.14 -15.01 6.87
CA LYS A 329 14.81 -15.00 5.57
C LYS A 329 15.08 -13.53 5.17
N ASP A 330 16.12 -13.28 4.39
CA ASP A 330 16.47 -11.95 3.89
C ASP A 330 16.31 -11.81 2.36
N PRO A 331 15.08 -12.00 1.82
CA PRO A 331 14.80 -11.72 0.41
C PRO A 331 15.07 -10.24 0.06
N PHE A 332 14.94 -9.30 1.00
CA PHE A 332 15.27 -7.89 0.78
C PHE A 332 16.69 -7.74 0.21
N LYS A 333 17.68 -8.33 0.88
CA LYS A 333 19.07 -8.34 0.43
C LYS A 333 19.25 -9.16 -0.86
N GLU A 334 18.63 -10.34 -0.97
CA GLU A 334 18.69 -11.20 -2.16
C GLU A 334 18.17 -10.48 -3.43
N LYS A 335 17.17 -9.60 -3.31
CA LYS A 335 16.56 -8.86 -4.42
C LYS A 335 17.16 -7.46 -4.62
N GLY A 336 18.31 -7.17 -3.99
CA GLY A 336 19.13 -5.98 -4.24
C GLY A 336 19.01 -4.88 -3.19
N GLY A 337 18.17 -5.05 -2.17
CA GLY A 337 18.04 -4.18 -1.00
C GLY A 337 18.05 -2.69 -1.32
N PHE A 338 18.92 -1.94 -0.66
CA PHE A 338 19.06 -0.50 -0.83
C PHE A 338 19.48 -0.07 -2.25
N SER A 339 20.18 -0.92 -3.02
CA SER A 339 20.54 -0.61 -4.41
C SER A 339 19.32 -0.63 -5.33
N SER A 340 18.47 -1.66 -5.20
CA SER A 340 17.18 -1.74 -5.89
C SER A 340 16.29 -0.56 -5.49
N MET A 341 16.16 -0.30 -4.19
CA MET A 341 15.35 0.81 -3.69
C MET A 341 15.87 2.19 -4.13
N SER A 342 17.19 2.38 -4.18
CA SER A 342 17.78 3.62 -4.73
C SER A 342 17.31 3.87 -6.16
N SER A 343 17.30 2.81 -6.97
CA SER A 343 16.89 2.89 -8.38
C SER A 343 15.39 3.21 -8.51
N ALA A 344 14.54 2.57 -7.71
CA ALA A 344 13.09 2.82 -7.71
C ALA A 344 12.75 4.25 -7.24
N LEU A 345 13.27 4.66 -6.07
CA LEU A 345 13.03 5.98 -5.48
C LEU A 345 13.57 7.12 -6.37
N GLN A 346 14.64 6.88 -7.12
CA GLN A 346 15.17 7.87 -8.07
C GLN A 346 14.27 8.03 -9.30
N LYS A 347 13.82 6.90 -9.89
CA LYS A 347 13.02 6.88 -11.12
C LYS A 347 11.66 7.57 -10.96
N GLY A 348 11.10 7.52 -9.76
CA GLY A 348 9.81 8.09 -9.44
C GLY A 348 8.73 7.02 -9.30
N MET A 349 7.87 7.19 -8.30
CA MET A 349 6.84 6.23 -7.92
C MET A 349 5.47 6.91 -7.80
N VAL A 350 4.40 6.12 -7.94
CA VAL A 350 3.01 6.56 -7.78
C VAL A 350 2.62 6.47 -6.31
N LEU A 351 2.02 7.54 -5.78
CA LEU A 351 1.45 7.55 -4.43
C LEU A 351 0.12 6.78 -4.40
N VAL A 352 0.00 5.86 -3.46
CA VAL A 352 -1.19 5.05 -3.20
C VAL A 352 -1.70 5.31 -1.78
N MET A 353 -3.02 5.38 -1.62
CA MET A 353 -3.71 5.47 -0.34
C MET A 353 -4.85 4.44 -0.31
N SER A 354 -4.89 3.58 0.71
CA SER A 354 -5.88 2.50 0.79
C SER A 354 -6.36 2.23 2.21
N LEU A 355 -7.47 1.51 2.30
CA LEU A 355 -7.99 0.91 3.53
C LEU A 355 -8.49 -0.49 3.20
N TRP A 356 -7.95 -1.50 3.88
CA TRP A 356 -8.19 -2.91 3.57
C TRP A 356 -8.04 -3.81 4.81
N ASP A 357 -8.64 -4.99 4.74
CA ASP A 357 -8.44 -6.15 5.62
C ASP A 357 -7.73 -7.28 4.88
N ASP A 358 -7.13 -8.20 5.61
CA ASP A 358 -6.20 -9.19 5.06
C ASP A 358 -6.80 -10.60 5.02
N HIS A 359 -7.17 -11.04 3.82
CA HIS A 359 -7.71 -12.37 3.55
C HIS A 359 -6.68 -13.51 3.59
N TYR A 360 -5.39 -13.23 3.81
CA TYR A 360 -4.37 -14.26 3.97
C TYR A 360 -4.02 -14.52 5.44
N SER A 361 -3.70 -13.45 6.17
CA SER A 361 -3.13 -13.55 7.52
C SER A 361 -3.82 -12.65 8.54
N ASN A 362 -5.03 -12.16 8.26
CA ASN A 362 -5.87 -11.43 9.21
C ASN A 362 -5.19 -10.18 9.81
N MET A 363 -4.20 -9.61 9.10
CA MET A 363 -3.37 -8.48 9.53
C MET A 363 -2.44 -8.77 10.71
N LEU A 364 -2.32 -10.03 11.13
CA LEU A 364 -1.53 -10.42 12.31
C LEU A 364 -0.04 -10.07 12.17
N TRP A 365 0.47 -10.04 10.93
CA TRP A 365 1.85 -9.64 10.62
C TRP A 365 2.13 -8.17 10.95
N LEU A 366 1.10 -7.33 11.06
CA LEU A 366 1.19 -5.91 11.40
C LEU A 366 0.92 -5.67 12.89
N ASP A 367 -0.12 -6.26 13.46
CA ASP A 367 -0.69 -5.80 14.73
C ASP A 367 -0.83 -6.85 15.85
N SER A 368 -0.38 -8.09 15.60
CA SER A 368 -0.51 -9.19 16.56
C SER A 368 0.78 -10.01 16.67
N THR A 369 0.69 -11.25 17.17
CA THR A 369 1.78 -12.23 17.13
C THR A 369 1.72 -13.03 15.84
N PHE A 370 2.77 -12.95 15.03
CA PHE A 370 2.86 -13.67 13.77
C PHE A 370 4.28 -14.22 13.49
N PRO A 371 4.42 -15.51 13.13
CA PRO A 371 3.37 -16.56 13.13
C PRO A 371 2.79 -16.84 14.52
N THR A 372 1.54 -17.29 14.61
CA THR A 372 0.80 -17.45 15.88
C THR A 372 1.31 -18.57 16.77
N ASP A 373 2.09 -19.50 16.21
CA ASP A 373 2.69 -20.66 16.86
C ASP A 373 4.15 -20.43 17.27
N LYS A 374 4.73 -19.26 16.97
CA LYS A 374 6.11 -18.90 17.28
C LYS A 374 6.20 -17.88 18.40
N SER A 375 7.32 -17.93 19.11
CA SER A 375 7.71 -16.96 20.13
C SER A 375 9.16 -16.51 19.92
N GLY A 376 9.53 -15.40 20.55
CA GLY A 376 10.87 -14.84 20.50
C GLY A 376 10.92 -13.49 19.79
N PRO A 377 12.13 -12.92 19.62
CA PRO A 377 12.30 -11.63 18.95
C PRO A 377 11.66 -11.61 17.56
N GLY A 378 10.86 -10.58 17.29
CA GLY A 378 10.23 -10.35 15.99
C GLY A 378 8.87 -11.02 15.78
N THR A 379 8.36 -11.83 16.72
CA THR A 379 7.04 -12.47 16.57
C THR A 379 5.90 -11.54 16.97
N GLU A 380 6.02 -10.80 18.07
CA GLU A 380 5.00 -9.83 18.51
C GLU A 380 5.14 -8.51 17.75
N ARG A 381 4.11 -8.09 17.01
CA ARG A 381 4.07 -6.86 16.20
C ARG A 381 3.04 -5.84 16.68
N GLY A 382 2.20 -6.20 17.63
CA GLY A 382 1.23 -5.32 18.28
C GLY A 382 0.53 -6.02 19.45
N ASP A 383 -0.48 -5.36 20.01
CA ASP A 383 -1.27 -5.84 21.14
C ASP A 383 -2.65 -6.41 20.74
N CYS A 384 -2.92 -6.57 19.44
CA CYS A 384 -4.14 -7.21 18.96
C CYS A 384 -4.11 -8.73 19.22
N PRO A 385 -5.27 -9.35 19.55
CA PRO A 385 -5.34 -10.78 19.82
C PRO A 385 -5.16 -11.61 18.54
N THR A 386 -4.54 -12.80 18.66
CA THR A 386 -4.31 -13.73 17.53
C THR A 386 -5.58 -14.40 17.01
N SER A 387 -6.67 -14.39 17.79
CA SER A 387 -7.97 -14.97 17.43
C SER A 387 -8.90 -14.01 16.67
N GLY A 388 -8.44 -12.80 16.35
CA GLY A 388 -9.22 -11.78 15.64
C GLY A 388 -8.71 -11.48 14.23
N GLY A 389 -9.27 -10.44 13.61
CA GLY A 389 -8.80 -9.91 12.33
C GLY A 389 -9.28 -10.66 11.09
N THR A 390 -10.11 -11.71 11.23
CA THR A 390 -10.69 -12.36 10.06
C THR A 390 -11.55 -11.35 9.28
N PRO A 391 -11.45 -11.28 7.94
CA PRO A 391 -12.24 -10.35 7.13
C PRO A 391 -13.71 -10.33 7.50
N GLU A 392 -14.35 -11.51 7.60
CA GLU A 392 -15.76 -11.64 7.98
C GLU A 392 -16.09 -10.97 9.34
N ALA A 393 -15.25 -11.17 10.36
CA ALA A 393 -15.48 -10.57 11.67
C ALA A 393 -15.24 -9.06 11.65
N VAL A 394 -14.14 -8.62 11.02
CA VAL A 394 -13.77 -7.19 10.92
C VAL A 394 -14.82 -6.42 10.11
N GLU A 395 -15.31 -6.98 9.01
CA GLU A 395 -16.40 -6.41 8.21
C GLU A 395 -17.70 -6.26 9.02
N ALA A 396 -18.04 -7.27 9.83
CA ALA A 396 -19.25 -7.26 10.64
C ALA A 396 -19.17 -6.27 11.81
N GLU A 397 -18.05 -6.25 12.53
CA GLU A 397 -17.86 -5.49 13.77
C GLU A 397 -17.41 -4.05 13.53
N SER A 398 -16.60 -3.85 12.49
CA SER A 398 -15.87 -2.61 12.23
C SER A 398 -16.21 -1.98 10.88
N GLY A 399 -17.36 -2.33 10.27
CA GLY A 399 -17.74 -1.80 8.95
C GLY A 399 -17.84 -0.27 8.87
N SER A 400 -18.02 0.43 10.00
CA SER A 400 -18.01 1.91 10.06
C SER A 400 -16.61 2.53 10.16
N ALA A 401 -15.55 1.71 10.17
CA ALA A 401 -14.17 2.17 10.21
C ALA A 401 -13.85 3.09 9.03
N SER A 402 -12.95 4.04 9.28
CA SER A 402 -12.51 4.98 8.27
C SER A 402 -11.16 5.57 8.62
N VAL A 403 -10.35 5.88 7.61
CA VAL A 403 -9.12 6.67 7.74
C VAL A 403 -9.26 7.99 7.00
N THR A 404 -8.63 9.03 7.53
CA THR A 404 -8.42 10.29 6.80
C THR A 404 -6.93 10.57 6.64
N PHE A 405 -6.47 10.61 5.40
CA PHE A 405 -5.15 11.12 5.01
C PHE A 405 -5.28 12.58 4.61
N SER A 406 -4.39 13.45 5.06
CA SER A 406 -4.46 14.86 4.72
C SER A 406 -3.11 15.55 4.70
N ASN A 407 -3.09 16.80 4.24
CA ASN A 407 -1.95 17.70 4.38
C ASN A 407 -0.62 17.11 3.83
N ILE A 408 -0.71 16.45 2.66
CA ILE A 408 0.47 15.89 2.01
C ILE A 408 1.44 17.02 1.65
N LYS A 409 2.71 16.84 2.03
CA LYS A 409 3.84 17.71 1.74
C LYS A 409 5.00 16.88 1.23
N PHE A 410 5.67 17.37 0.19
CA PHE A 410 6.82 16.70 -0.40
C PHE A 410 7.88 17.74 -0.77
N GLY A 411 9.15 17.49 -0.44
CA GLY A 411 10.19 18.49 -0.67
C GLY A 411 11.59 18.05 -0.26
N ASP A 412 12.49 19.01 -0.14
CA ASP A 412 13.83 18.77 0.40
C ASP A 412 13.76 18.29 1.86
N ILE A 413 14.80 17.60 2.31
CA ILE A 413 14.93 17.16 3.71
C ILE A 413 14.75 18.34 4.67
N ASN A 414 13.93 18.15 5.71
CA ASN A 414 13.55 19.16 6.71
C ASN A 414 12.78 20.37 6.15
N SER A 415 12.06 20.22 5.03
CA SER A 415 11.25 21.31 4.45
C SER A 415 9.75 21.18 4.74
N THR A 416 9.27 20.02 5.20
CA THR A 416 7.82 19.75 5.33
C THR A 416 7.30 19.89 6.77
N PHE A 417 8.21 19.95 7.75
CA PHE A 417 7.91 20.09 9.17
C PHE A 417 8.88 21.08 9.84
N ALA A 418 8.49 21.61 11.00
CA ALA A 418 9.36 22.48 11.79
C ALA A 418 10.45 21.64 12.49
N ALA A 419 11.51 21.31 11.76
CA ALA A 419 12.67 20.64 12.30
C ALA A 419 13.39 21.57 13.29
N GLY A 420 13.10 21.42 14.59
CA GLY A 420 13.81 22.04 15.72
C GLY A 420 14.22 23.51 15.52
N LYS A 421 13.31 24.44 15.82
CA LYS A 421 13.70 25.77 16.32
C LYS A 421 13.79 25.74 17.84
#